data_AF-A0A060H439-F1
#
_entry.id   AF-A0A060H439-F1
#
_cell.length_a   1.000
_cell.length_b   1.000
_cell.length_c   1.000
_cell.angle_alpha   90.00
_cell.angle_beta   90.00
_cell.angle_gamma   90.00
#
_symmetry.space_group_name_H-M   'P 1'
#
loop_
_entity.id
_entity.type
_entity.pdbx_description
1 polymer ?
#
loop_
_entity_poly.entity_id
_entity_poly.type
_entity_poly.pdbx_seq_one_letter_code
_entity_poly.pdbx_strand_id
1 'polypeptide(L)'
;MANDIVTLKFSDARKDVKGIKAVNAVLNPIGVNVTTIEIPEAAKPILRASESRALTKEEHAFLIKEFNLTQEQLLEQIKLAGRTPAVKGGGVLTEETGFGPYPKVYDMLSLDKETHKGVLEKYGRMHVNSAEDGTDVDEVMTVVSGGPFRWGFTLKDGSIARFQVEKVGLNDKAVRVSYHGLGMHVGIMDAKQGLIVAFVHGPQEFTMRYKANVPLPHAKLLGTNPWIDFSGNYPVVLDKVKH
;
A
#
# COMPACT_ATOMS: atom_id res chain seq x y z
N MET A 1 -16.01 15.36 -15.84
CA MET A 1 -15.51 14.01 -16.20
C MET A 1 -14.75 13.51 -14.98
N ALA A 2 -15.13 12.37 -14.40
CA ALA A 2 -14.37 11.82 -13.29
C ALA A 2 -12.95 11.53 -13.79
N ASN A 3 -11.95 12.21 -13.25
CA ASN A 3 -10.57 11.84 -13.53
C ASN A 3 -10.38 10.40 -13.05
N ASP A 4 -9.78 9.55 -13.89
CA ASP A 4 -9.41 8.19 -13.50
C ASP A 4 -8.35 8.28 -12.39
N ILE A 5 -8.80 8.27 -11.13
CA ILE A 5 -7.96 8.47 -9.93
C ILE A 5 -6.96 7.33 -9.69
N VAL A 6 -7.04 6.25 -10.47
CA VAL A 6 -6.13 5.13 -10.41
C VAL A 6 -5.61 4.71 -11.77
N THR A 7 -4.33 4.33 -11.81
CA THR A 7 -3.64 3.84 -13.01
C THR A 7 -2.76 2.63 -12.69
N LEU A 8 -2.60 1.73 -13.64
CA LEU A 8 -1.54 0.71 -13.67
C LEU A 8 -0.59 0.97 -14.83
N LYS A 9 0.71 0.87 -14.55
CA LYS A 9 1.80 0.76 -15.53
C LYS A 9 2.47 -0.60 -15.41
N PHE A 10 3.16 -1.07 -16.44
CA PHE A 10 3.73 -2.42 -16.46
C PHE A 10 5.21 -2.42 -16.82
N SER A 11 5.98 -3.29 -16.16
CA SER A 11 7.43 -3.38 -16.33
C SER A 11 7.87 -3.92 -17.69
N ASP A 12 6.94 -4.53 -18.43
CA ASP A 12 7.13 -5.08 -19.77
C ASP A 12 6.62 -4.14 -20.88
N ALA A 13 6.34 -2.88 -20.53
CA ALA A 13 5.92 -1.81 -21.43
C ALA A 13 4.57 -2.01 -22.15
N ARG A 14 3.72 -2.97 -21.71
CA ARG A 14 2.33 -3.02 -22.21
C ARG A 14 1.56 -1.76 -21.81
N LYS A 15 0.46 -1.48 -22.52
CA LYS A 15 -0.32 -0.24 -22.36
C LYS A 15 -0.84 -0.06 -20.93
N ASP A 16 -0.79 1.18 -20.46
CA ASP A 16 -1.35 1.58 -19.17
C ASP A 16 -2.86 1.29 -19.09
N VAL A 17 -3.31 0.93 -17.89
CA VAL A 17 -4.73 0.69 -17.57
C VAL A 17 -5.20 1.75 -16.60
N LYS A 18 -6.39 2.33 -16.81
CA LYS A 18 -6.94 3.41 -15.99
C LYS A 18 -8.34 3.08 -15.48
N GLY A 19 -8.66 3.60 -14.30
CA GLY A 19 -9.97 3.47 -13.68
C GLY A 19 -10.16 2.16 -12.91
N ILE A 20 -10.93 2.24 -11.81
CA ILE A 20 -11.06 1.17 -10.80
C ILE A 20 -11.44 -0.18 -11.41
N LYS A 21 -12.46 -0.21 -12.29
CA LYS A 21 -12.94 -1.47 -12.90
C LYS A 21 -11.86 -2.17 -13.71
N ALA A 22 -11.13 -1.43 -14.55
CA ALA A 22 -10.11 -2.00 -15.41
C ALA A 22 -8.86 -2.39 -14.60
N VAL A 23 -8.48 -1.58 -13.60
CA VAL A 23 -7.40 -1.90 -12.65
C VAL A 23 -7.70 -3.20 -11.90
N ASN A 24 -8.92 -3.36 -11.35
CA ASN A 24 -9.30 -4.58 -10.65
C ASN A 24 -9.36 -5.81 -11.56
N ALA A 25 -9.67 -5.66 -12.85
CA ALA A 25 -9.62 -6.78 -13.80
C ALA A 25 -8.20 -7.36 -13.94
N VAL A 26 -7.17 -6.54 -13.75
CA VAL A 26 -5.76 -6.96 -13.78
C VAL A 26 -5.28 -7.46 -12.41
N LEU A 27 -5.71 -6.81 -11.32
CA LEU A 27 -5.21 -7.05 -9.97
C LEU A 27 -5.95 -8.17 -9.20
N ASN A 28 -7.26 -8.35 -9.41
CA ASN A 28 -8.02 -9.39 -8.71
C ASN A 28 -7.45 -10.82 -8.93
N PRO A 29 -6.95 -11.20 -10.13
CA PRO A 29 -6.34 -12.51 -10.33
C PRO A 29 -5.14 -12.84 -9.44
N ILE A 30 -4.49 -11.83 -8.85
CA ILE A 30 -3.39 -11.97 -7.89
C ILE A 30 -3.82 -11.62 -6.46
N GLY A 31 -5.12 -11.53 -6.19
CA GLY A 31 -5.64 -11.28 -4.85
C GLY A 31 -5.50 -9.84 -4.39
N VAL A 32 -5.38 -8.88 -5.32
CA VAL A 32 -5.34 -7.45 -5.00
C VAL A 32 -6.63 -6.78 -5.46
N ASN A 33 -7.25 -5.97 -4.60
CA ASN A 33 -8.49 -5.27 -4.92
C ASN A 33 -8.43 -3.80 -4.54
N VAL A 34 -9.04 -2.96 -5.37
CA VAL A 34 -9.10 -1.52 -5.18
C VAL A 34 -10.57 -1.07 -5.12
N THR A 35 -10.91 -0.29 -4.10
CA THR A 35 -12.23 0.32 -3.94
C THR A 35 -12.10 1.81 -3.64
N THR A 36 -13.22 2.52 -3.72
CA THR A 36 -13.31 3.93 -3.30
C THR A 36 -14.29 4.07 -2.17
N ILE A 37 -14.00 4.93 -1.21
CA ILE A 37 -14.88 5.24 -0.07
C ILE A 37 -15.07 6.76 0.03
N GLU A 38 -16.20 7.17 0.60
CA GLU A 38 -16.41 8.59 0.93
C GLU A 38 -15.43 9.03 2.01
N ILE A 39 -14.94 10.27 1.90
CA ILE A 39 -14.15 10.91 2.96
C ILE A 39 -15.15 11.42 4.02
N PRO A 40 -15.06 11.00 5.29
CA PRO A 40 -15.92 11.51 6.35
C PRO A 40 -15.78 13.04 6.46
N GLU A 41 -16.90 13.76 6.54
CA GLU A 41 -16.90 15.23 6.69
C GLU A 41 -16.08 15.67 7.91
N ALA A 42 -16.14 14.89 9.00
CA ALA A 42 -15.40 15.15 10.23
C ALA A 42 -13.87 15.07 10.06
N ALA A 43 -13.37 14.32 9.07
CA ALA A 43 -11.93 14.23 8.77
C ALA A 43 -11.41 15.42 7.95
N LYS A 44 -12.27 16.09 7.18
CA LYS A 44 -11.85 17.15 6.23
C LYS A 44 -11.03 18.29 6.85
N PRO A 45 -11.30 18.79 8.07
CA PRO A 45 -10.46 19.81 8.69
C PRO A 45 -9.00 19.35 8.88
N ILE A 46 -8.78 18.11 9.32
CA ILE A 46 -7.45 17.52 9.51
C ILE A 46 -6.79 17.24 8.16
N LEU A 47 -7.53 16.68 7.21
CA LEU A 47 -7.00 16.44 5.86
C LEU A 47 -6.58 17.74 5.18
N ARG A 48 -7.30 18.84 5.40
CA ARG A 48 -6.89 20.18 4.92
C ARG A 48 -5.60 20.66 5.58
N ALA A 49 -5.46 20.48 6.89
CA ALA A 49 -4.24 20.86 7.59
C ALA A 49 -3.02 20.05 7.11
N SER A 50 -3.23 18.78 6.75
CA SER A 50 -2.18 17.90 6.19
C SER A 50 -1.62 18.34 4.85
N GLU A 51 -2.24 19.31 4.17
CA GLU A 51 -1.71 19.85 2.91
C GLU A 51 -0.48 20.74 3.13
N SER A 52 -0.32 21.31 4.33
CA SER A 52 0.72 22.30 4.62
C SER A 52 1.62 21.97 5.81
N ARG A 53 1.27 20.99 6.64
CA ARG A 53 2.07 20.59 7.80
C ARG A 53 1.89 19.12 8.14
N ALA A 54 2.86 18.59 8.89
CA ALA A 54 2.70 17.32 9.58
C ALA A 54 1.53 17.37 10.57
N LEU A 55 0.89 16.22 10.77
CA LEU A 55 -0.18 16.04 11.74
C LEU A 55 0.35 15.73 13.13
N THR A 56 -0.45 16.06 14.15
CA THR A 56 -0.16 15.67 15.53
C THR A 56 -0.57 14.22 15.80
N LYS A 57 -0.16 13.67 16.95
CA LYS A 57 -0.55 12.31 17.37
C LYS A 57 -2.05 12.18 17.57
N GLU A 58 -2.69 13.22 18.07
CA GLU A 58 -4.14 13.28 18.29
C GLU A 58 -4.89 13.28 16.95
N GLU A 59 -4.36 14.00 15.95
CA GLU A 59 -4.90 14.00 14.59
C GLU A 59 -4.73 12.64 13.91
N HIS A 60 -3.60 11.95 14.12
CA HIS A 60 -3.42 10.56 13.66
C HIS A 60 -4.47 9.63 14.28
N ALA A 61 -4.65 9.69 15.60
CA ALA A 61 -5.63 8.87 16.31
C ALA A 61 -7.06 9.16 15.84
N PHE A 62 -7.37 10.42 15.55
CA PHE A 62 -8.66 10.82 14.99
C PHE A 62 -8.88 10.22 13.59
N LEU A 63 -7.89 10.30 12.69
CA LEU A 63 -8.03 9.70 11.36
C LEU A 63 -8.19 8.19 11.41
N ILE A 64 -7.46 7.50 12.29
CA ILE A 64 -7.64 6.06 12.53
C ILE A 64 -9.08 5.75 12.94
N LYS A 65 -9.67 6.56 13.83
CA LYS A 65 -11.06 6.39 14.27
C LYS A 65 -12.06 6.62 13.13
N GLU A 66 -11.92 7.69 12.36
CA GLU A 66 -12.87 8.04 11.29
C GLU A 66 -12.81 7.08 10.10
N PHE A 67 -11.62 6.54 9.81
CA PHE A 67 -11.41 5.56 8.74
C PHE A 67 -11.36 4.11 9.27
N ASN A 68 -11.81 3.88 10.50
CA ASN A 68 -11.70 2.59 11.16
C ASN A 68 -12.39 1.47 10.39
N LEU A 69 -11.82 0.27 10.46
CA LEU A 69 -12.44 -0.96 9.97
C LEU A 69 -12.65 -1.92 11.12
N THR A 70 -13.88 -2.41 11.27
CA THR A 70 -14.15 -3.56 12.13
C THR A 70 -13.53 -4.82 11.54
N GLN A 71 -13.39 -5.87 12.36
CA GLN A 71 -12.90 -7.17 11.88
C GLN A 71 -13.73 -7.70 10.70
N GLU A 72 -15.06 -7.54 10.76
CA GLU A 72 -15.96 -7.94 9.67
C GLU A 72 -15.69 -7.15 8.38
N GLN A 73 -15.42 -5.84 8.49
CA GLN A 73 -15.10 -5.00 7.34
C GLN A 73 -13.73 -5.33 6.75
N LEU A 74 -12.74 -5.70 7.57
CA LEU A 74 -11.44 -6.20 7.12
C LEU A 74 -11.61 -7.51 6.33
N LEU A 75 -12.38 -8.45 6.87
CA LEU A 75 -12.72 -9.71 6.19
C LEU A 75 -13.46 -9.48 4.86
N GLU A 76 -14.31 -8.47 4.77
CA GLU A 76 -14.97 -8.11 3.52
C GLU A 76 -13.97 -7.62 2.47
N GLN A 77 -12.91 -6.87 2.84
CA GLN A 77 -11.88 -6.46 1.88
C GLN A 77 -11.14 -7.67 1.29
N ILE A 78 -10.85 -8.68 2.10
CA ILE A 78 -10.23 -9.94 1.65
C ILE A 78 -11.13 -10.66 0.66
N LYS A 79 -12.42 -10.76 0.98
CA LYS A 79 -13.42 -11.39 0.11
C LYS A 79 -13.58 -10.66 -1.21
N LEU A 80 -13.60 -9.33 -1.20
CA LEU A 80 -13.64 -8.50 -2.41
C LEU A 80 -12.40 -8.73 -3.31
N ALA A 81 -11.26 -9.07 -2.70
CA ALA A 81 -10.06 -9.48 -3.40
C ALA A 81 -10.05 -10.94 -3.87
N GLY A 82 -11.12 -11.71 -3.62
CA GLY A 82 -11.21 -13.12 -4.00
C GLY A 82 -10.28 -14.03 -3.21
N ARG A 83 -9.83 -13.57 -2.03
CA ARG A 83 -8.91 -14.29 -1.14
C ARG A 83 -9.67 -14.93 0.02
N THR A 84 -8.98 -15.81 0.74
CA THR A 84 -9.34 -16.22 2.10
C THR A 84 -8.42 -15.52 3.08
N PRO A 85 -8.86 -15.24 4.32
CA PRO A 85 -8.01 -14.61 5.32
C PRO A 85 -6.78 -15.45 5.65
N ALA A 86 -5.66 -14.79 5.88
CA ALA A 86 -4.39 -15.42 6.25
C ALA A 86 -4.50 -16.26 7.53
N VAL A 87 -5.27 -15.76 8.50
CA VAL A 87 -5.60 -16.45 9.75
C VAL A 87 -7.11 -16.61 9.82
N LYS A 88 -7.60 -17.77 10.29
CA LYS A 88 -9.04 -18.01 10.44
C LYS A 88 -9.70 -16.92 11.29
N GLY A 89 -10.78 -16.32 10.78
CA GLY A 89 -11.44 -15.17 11.42
C GLY A 89 -10.69 -13.84 11.28
N GLY A 90 -9.60 -13.82 10.52
CA GLY A 90 -8.75 -12.66 10.26
C GLY A 90 -7.73 -12.34 11.36
N GLY A 91 -7.62 -13.17 12.40
CA GLY A 91 -6.61 -13.02 13.44
C GLY A 91 -6.73 -11.71 14.23
N VAL A 92 -5.60 -11.07 14.52
CA VAL A 92 -5.51 -9.80 15.27
C VAL A 92 -4.95 -8.68 14.40
N LEU A 93 -5.16 -7.42 14.80
CA LEU A 93 -4.36 -6.32 14.27
C LEU A 93 -2.90 -6.56 14.67
N THR A 94 -2.07 -6.80 13.66
CA THR A 94 -0.71 -7.32 13.86
C THR A 94 0.28 -6.17 14.04
N GLU A 95 1.54 -6.52 14.31
CA GLU A 95 2.67 -5.61 14.26
C GLU A 95 3.77 -6.08 13.33
N GLU A 96 4.45 -5.13 12.69
CA GLU A 96 5.74 -5.40 12.08
C GLU A 96 6.78 -5.43 13.20
N THR A 97 7.59 -6.49 13.28
CA THR A 97 8.63 -6.67 14.31
C THR A 97 9.44 -5.41 14.55
N GLY A 98 9.33 -4.84 15.75
CA GLY A 98 10.07 -3.65 16.17
C GLY A 98 9.50 -2.29 15.71
N PHE A 99 8.37 -2.26 14.99
CA PHE A 99 7.74 -1.02 14.49
C PHE A 99 6.33 -0.78 15.07
N GLY A 100 5.87 -1.63 15.99
CA GLY A 100 4.61 -1.48 16.72
C GLY A 100 3.36 -1.84 15.92
N PRO A 101 2.20 -1.89 16.59
CA PRO A 101 0.99 -2.47 16.03
C PRO A 101 0.28 -1.55 15.05
N TYR A 102 -0.49 -2.18 14.17
CA TYR A 102 -1.49 -1.52 13.35
C TYR A 102 -2.78 -1.24 14.15
N PRO A 103 -3.61 -0.27 13.74
CA PRO A 103 -3.48 0.59 12.54
C PRO A 103 -2.45 1.72 12.66
N LYS A 104 -2.04 2.27 11.50
CA LYS A 104 -1.07 3.38 11.40
C LYS A 104 -1.55 4.47 10.44
N VAL A 105 -1.07 5.69 10.65
CA VAL A 105 -1.17 6.78 9.68
C VAL A 105 0.23 7.06 9.14
N TYR A 106 0.41 6.91 7.82
CA TYR A 106 1.61 7.35 7.14
C TYR A 106 1.39 8.80 6.69
N ASP A 107 2.09 9.73 7.34
CA ASP A 107 2.07 11.15 7.01
C ASP A 107 3.39 11.56 6.35
N MET A 108 3.35 11.88 5.06
CA MET A 108 4.56 12.21 4.30
C MET A 108 5.20 13.53 4.73
N LEU A 109 4.45 14.48 5.31
CA LEU A 109 5.02 15.72 5.82
C LEU A 109 5.68 15.55 7.19
N SER A 110 5.43 14.43 7.88
CA SER A 110 6.11 14.08 9.13
C SER A 110 7.52 13.52 8.92
N LEU A 111 7.85 13.11 7.68
CA LEU A 111 9.13 12.52 7.34
C LEU A 111 10.13 13.61 6.93
N ASP A 112 11.24 13.70 7.65
CA ASP A 112 12.40 14.42 7.13
C ASP A 112 13.02 13.67 5.95
N LYS A 113 13.97 14.32 5.27
CA LYS A 113 14.57 13.78 4.04
C LYS A 113 15.26 12.43 4.24
N GLU A 114 15.97 12.24 5.35
CA GLU A 114 16.73 11.01 5.62
C GLU A 114 15.78 9.87 6.03
N THR A 115 14.76 10.16 6.82
CA THR A 115 13.71 9.21 7.18
C THR A 115 12.93 8.79 5.93
N HIS A 116 12.59 9.74 5.06
CA HIS A 116 11.89 9.46 3.81
C HIS A 116 12.74 8.60 2.86
N LYS A 117 14.05 8.87 2.78
CA LYS A 117 15.01 8.01 2.08
C LYS A 117 14.98 6.59 2.63
N GLY A 118 15.09 6.42 3.95
CA GLY A 118 15.05 5.12 4.61
C GLY A 118 13.74 4.36 4.36
N VAL A 119 12.60 5.06 4.37
CA VAL A 119 11.29 4.50 4.01
C VAL A 119 11.29 3.98 2.57
N LEU A 120 11.83 4.73 1.61
CA LEU A 120 11.92 4.29 0.20
C LEU A 120 12.90 3.13 0.01
N GLU A 121 14.03 3.13 0.71
CA GLU A 121 15.00 2.02 0.66
C GLU A 121 14.43 0.72 1.25
N LYS A 122 13.61 0.86 2.31
CA LYS A 122 12.92 -0.23 2.99
C LYS A 122 11.74 -0.74 2.15
N TYR A 123 10.68 0.04 1.99
CA TYR A 123 9.43 -0.43 1.39
C TYR A 123 9.45 -0.44 -0.14
N GLY A 124 10.39 0.28 -0.76
CA GLY A 124 10.52 0.38 -2.21
C GLY A 124 11.17 -0.84 -2.87
N ARG A 125 11.61 -1.85 -2.14
CA ARG A 125 12.17 -3.10 -2.71
C ARG A 125 11.18 -4.23 -2.59
N MET A 126 11.02 -5.06 -3.62
CA MET A 126 10.05 -6.17 -3.64
C MET A 126 10.27 -7.04 -2.41
N HIS A 127 9.22 -7.17 -1.61
CA HIS A 127 9.23 -7.94 -0.38
C HIS A 127 7.95 -8.74 -0.24
N VAL A 128 7.95 -9.63 0.75
CA VAL A 128 6.75 -10.25 1.29
C VAL A 128 6.71 -10.02 2.80
N ASN A 129 5.51 -10.06 3.36
CA ASN A 129 5.25 -9.94 4.78
C ASN A 129 4.74 -11.28 5.30
N SER A 130 5.44 -11.87 6.27
CA SER A 130 5.03 -13.14 6.88
C SER A 130 5.54 -13.30 8.30
N ALA A 131 4.81 -14.05 9.12
CA ALA A 131 5.31 -14.54 10.39
C ALA A 131 6.50 -15.49 10.21
N GLU A 132 7.19 -15.80 11.31
CA GLU A 132 8.34 -16.71 11.30
C GLU A 132 8.00 -18.11 10.79
N ASP A 133 6.80 -18.60 11.09
CA ASP A 133 6.29 -19.90 10.61
C ASP A 133 5.81 -19.87 9.14
N GLY A 134 5.92 -18.71 8.46
CA GLY A 134 5.48 -18.52 7.09
C GLY A 134 4.01 -18.14 6.95
N THR A 135 3.27 -17.95 8.04
CA THR A 135 1.89 -17.44 8.01
C THR A 135 1.84 -16.07 7.33
N ASP A 136 0.88 -15.90 6.43
CA ASP A 136 0.63 -14.66 5.68
C ASP A 136 0.06 -13.54 6.59
N VAL A 137 -0.03 -12.33 6.06
CA VAL A 137 -0.80 -11.21 6.64
C VAL A 137 -1.76 -10.65 5.60
N ASP A 138 -2.81 -9.99 6.07
CA ASP A 138 -3.76 -9.28 5.23
C ASP A 138 -3.59 -7.77 5.42
N GLU A 139 -3.40 -7.04 4.31
CA GLU A 139 -3.13 -5.60 4.31
C GLU A 139 -4.27 -4.83 3.66
N VAL A 140 -4.62 -3.69 4.27
CA VAL A 140 -5.61 -2.74 3.76
C VAL A 140 -5.07 -1.32 3.93
N MET A 141 -4.73 -0.67 2.82
CA MET A 141 -4.19 0.68 2.78
C MET A 141 -5.21 1.64 2.19
N THR A 142 -5.50 2.75 2.85
CA THR A 142 -6.46 3.76 2.37
C THR A 142 -5.76 5.10 2.17
N VAL A 143 -5.63 5.56 0.92
CA VAL A 143 -5.17 6.91 0.58
C VAL A 143 -6.31 7.88 0.82
N VAL A 144 -6.14 8.78 1.78
CA VAL A 144 -7.19 9.70 2.24
C VAL A 144 -6.94 11.16 1.87
N SER A 145 -5.70 11.52 1.50
CA SER A 145 -5.32 12.87 1.07
C SER A 145 -3.98 12.84 0.33
N GLY A 146 -3.79 13.76 -0.61
CA GLY A 146 -2.51 14.00 -1.26
C GLY A 146 -2.08 12.87 -2.18
N GLY A 147 -0.77 12.64 -2.29
CA GLY A 147 -0.16 11.67 -3.22
C GLY A 147 0.68 12.34 -4.32
N PRO A 148 0.95 11.64 -5.42
CA PRO A 148 0.48 10.28 -5.75
C PRO A 148 1.11 9.21 -4.84
N PHE A 149 0.35 8.19 -4.48
CA PHE A 149 0.85 7.00 -3.79
C PHE A 149 0.89 5.81 -4.74
N ARG A 150 1.91 4.96 -4.58
CA ARG A 150 2.18 3.90 -5.54
C ARG A 150 2.52 2.60 -4.84
N TRP A 151 2.10 1.51 -5.47
CA TRP A 151 2.48 0.15 -5.12
C TRP A 151 3.02 -0.54 -6.36
N GLY A 152 3.82 -1.58 -6.16
CA GLY A 152 4.20 -2.52 -7.21
C GLY A 152 3.75 -3.91 -6.81
N PHE A 153 3.15 -4.65 -7.73
CA PHE A 153 2.70 -6.02 -7.50
C PHE A 153 3.24 -6.93 -8.59
N THR A 154 3.72 -8.11 -8.21
CA THR A 154 4.14 -9.12 -9.17
C THR A 154 2.91 -9.81 -9.78
N LEU A 155 2.80 -9.80 -11.11
CA LEU A 155 1.76 -10.51 -11.83
C LEU A 155 2.14 -11.99 -12.03
N LYS A 156 1.17 -12.81 -12.44
CA LYS A 156 1.38 -14.26 -12.65
C LYS A 156 2.50 -14.58 -13.64
N ASP A 157 2.68 -13.73 -14.65
CA ASP A 157 3.73 -13.86 -15.67
C ASP A 157 5.12 -13.37 -15.21
N GLY A 158 5.23 -12.82 -14.00
CA GLY A 158 6.48 -12.30 -13.42
C GLY A 158 6.79 -10.85 -13.80
N SER A 159 5.94 -10.20 -14.60
CA SER A 159 6.01 -8.74 -14.76
C SER A 159 5.55 -8.03 -13.47
N ILE A 160 6.00 -6.79 -13.27
CA ILE A 160 5.63 -5.99 -12.10
C ILE A 160 4.72 -4.86 -12.56
N ALA A 161 3.49 -4.87 -12.07
CA ALA A 161 2.51 -3.82 -12.29
C ALA A 161 2.66 -2.73 -11.22
N ARG A 162 2.88 -1.48 -11.64
CA ARG A 162 2.89 -0.32 -10.75
C ARG A 162 1.49 0.27 -10.66
N PHE A 163 0.81 0.00 -9.56
CA PHE A 163 -0.44 0.63 -9.20
C PHE A 163 -0.17 2.04 -8.66
N GLN A 164 -0.93 3.02 -9.12
CA GLN A 164 -0.84 4.42 -8.70
C GLN A 164 -2.22 4.93 -8.35
N VAL A 165 -2.33 5.54 -7.18
CA VAL A 165 -3.42 6.44 -6.81
C VAL A 165 -2.93 7.86 -7.09
N GLU A 166 -3.65 8.59 -7.93
CA GLU A 166 -3.39 10.00 -8.20
C GLU A 166 -3.66 10.85 -6.95
N LYS A 167 -3.41 12.16 -7.03
CA LYS A 167 -3.69 13.06 -5.92
C LYS A 167 -5.16 12.98 -5.50
N VAL A 168 -5.42 12.67 -4.23
CA VAL A 168 -6.75 12.67 -3.60
C VAL A 168 -6.98 14.03 -2.92
N GLY A 169 -7.95 14.80 -3.41
CA GLY A 169 -8.41 16.05 -2.81
C GLY A 169 -9.55 15.86 -1.81
N LEU A 170 -9.87 16.92 -1.07
CA LEU A 170 -10.90 16.91 -0.02
C LEU A 170 -12.33 16.59 -0.48
N ASN A 171 -12.61 16.77 -1.77
CA ASN A 171 -13.91 16.51 -2.38
C ASN A 171 -13.89 15.24 -3.26
N ASP A 172 -12.75 14.55 -3.33
CA ASP A 172 -12.64 13.28 -4.01
C ASP A 172 -13.02 12.13 -3.06
N LYS A 173 -13.09 10.93 -3.61
CA LYS A 173 -13.18 9.71 -2.80
C LYS A 173 -11.80 9.26 -2.37
N ALA A 174 -11.67 8.79 -1.14
CA ALA A 174 -10.49 8.08 -0.70
C ALA A 174 -10.39 6.75 -1.47
N VAL A 175 -9.17 6.30 -1.75
CA VAL A 175 -8.92 5.06 -2.49
C VAL A 175 -8.32 4.03 -1.55
N ARG A 176 -8.96 2.86 -1.47
CA ARG A 176 -8.54 1.74 -0.63
C ARG A 176 -8.03 0.61 -1.49
N VAL A 177 -6.88 0.06 -1.12
CA VAL A 177 -6.31 -1.14 -1.73
C VAL A 177 -6.15 -2.22 -0.67
N SER A 178 -6.57 -3.44 -1.00
CA SER A 178 -6.36 -4.63 -0.16
C SER A 178 -5.54 -5.66 -0.91
N TYR A 179 -4.58 -6.26 -0.22
CA TYR A 179 -3.68 -7.29 -0.72
C TYR A 179 -3.22 -8.18 0.43
N HIS A 180 -2.45 -9.23 0.13
CA HIS A 180 -1.89 -10.14 1.13
C HIS A 180 -0.37 -10.06 1.13
N GLY A 181 0.24 -10.34 2.28
CA GLY A 181 1.67 -10.15 2.55
C GLY A 181 2.59 -11.06 1.73
N LEU A 182 2.20 -12.30 1.48
CA LEU A 182 2.93 -13.25 0.64
C LEU A 182 2.79 -12.96 -0.86
N GLY A 183 1.85 -12.09 -1.24
CA GLY A 183 1.79 -11.51 -2.57
C GLY A 183 2.93 -10.50 -2.71
N MET A 184 3.98 -10.85 -3.46
CA MET A 184 5.19 -10.03 -3.54
C MET A 184 4.88 -8.61 -4.03
N HIS A 185 5.18 -7.62 -3.19
CA HIS A 185 4.79 -6.23 -3.39
C HIS A 185 5.85 -5.22 -2.97
N VAL A 186 5.60 -3.95 -3.27
CA VAL A 186 6.34 -2.78 -2.75
C VAL A 186 5.38 -1.65 -2.40
N GLY A 187 5.76 -0.85 -1.40
CA GLY A 187 5.21 0.47 -1.14
C GLY A 187 6.15 1.54 -1.68
N ILE A 188 5.76 2.23 -2.74
CA ILE A 188 6.52 3.33 -3.34
C ILE A 188 5.95 4.63 -2.75
N MET A 189 6.48 5.02 -1.59
CA MET A 189 6.03 6.16 -0.80
C MET A 189 6.78 7.45 -1.16
N ASP A 190 6.92 7.79 -2.45
CA ASP A 190 7.71 8.96 -2.91
C ASP A 190 6.94 10.29 -2.89
N ALA A 191 5.69 10.27 -2.45
CA ALA A 191 4.87 11.47 -2.31
C ALA A 191 5.55 12.48 -1.37
N LYS A 192 5.56 13.76 -1.78
CA LYS A 192 6.05 14.87 -0.94
C LYS A 192 5.04 15.28 0.13
N GLN A 193 3.77 14.98 -0.11
CA GLN A 193 2.66 15.24 0.79
C GLN A 193 1.58 14.20 0.53
N GLY A 194 0.94 13.73 1.60
CA GLY A 194 -0.19 12.84 1.53
C GLY A 194 -0.30 11.96 2.76
N LEU A 195 -1.46 11.32 2.89
CA LEU A 195 -1.83 10.51 4.03
C LEU A 195 -2.35 9.15 3.59
N ILE A 196 -1.85 8.09 4.23
CA ILE A 196 -2.43 6.74 4.18
C ILE A 196 -2.87 6.33 5.58
N VAL A 197 -4.08 5.81 5.71
CA VAL A 197 -4.51 5.04 6.89
C VAL A 197 -4.37 3.55 6.57
N ALA A 198 -3.56 2.86 7.37
CA ALA A 198 -3.12 1.50 7.12
C ALA A 198 -3.62 0.54 8.20
N PHE A 199 -4.15 -0.59 7.78
CA PHE A 199 -4.49 -1.73 8.61
C PHE A 199 -3.73 -2.95 8.11
N VAL A 200 -3.16 -3.72 9.03
CA VAL A 200 -2.64 -5.05 8.75
C VAL A 200 -3.14 -5.98 9.83
N HIS A 201 -3.57 -7.17 9.45
CA HIS A 201 -4.10 -8.15 10.39
C HIS A 201 -3.73 -9.59 10.00
N GLY A 202 -3.76 -10.48 10.98
CA GLY A 202 -3.38 -11.90 10.83
C GLY A 202 -2.67 -12.43 12.08
N PRO A 203 -1.43 -12.95 11.99
CA PRO A 203 -0.65 -13.40 13.15
C PRO A 203 -0.38 -12.24 14.12
N GLN A 204 0.09 -12.54 15.32
CA GLN A 204 0.41 -11.49 16.32
C GLN A 204 1.51 -10.53 15.83
N GLU A 205 2.49 -11.07 15.09
CA GLU A 205 3.64 -10.34 14.58
C GLU A 205 4.01 -10.88 13.20
N PHE A 206 4.57 -10.02 12.34
CA PHE A 206 5.17 -10.41 11.07
C PHE A 206 6.49 -9.69 10.82
N THR A 207 7.29 -10.25 9.91
CA THR A 207 8.52 -9.64 9.42
C THR A 207 8.44 -9.40 7.91
N MET A 208 8.93 -8.25 7.47
CA MET A 208 9.12 -7.95 6.06
C MET A 208 10.40 -8.63 5.54
N ARG A 209 10.31 -9.36 4.42
CA ARG A 209 11.38 -10.22 3.92
C ARG A 209 11.74 -9.92 2.47
N TYR A 210 13.04 -9.74 2.24
CA TYR A 210 13.65 -9.68 0.90
C TYR A 210 14.25 -11.02 0.45
N LYS A 211 14.03 -12.07 1.23
CA LYS A 211 14.39 -13.45 0.90
C LYS A 211 13.24 -14.34 1.33
N ALA A 212 12.85 -15.25 0.45
CA ALA A 212 11.73 -16.13 0.71
C ALA A 212 12.11 -17.13 1.81
N ASN A 213 11.27 -17.26 2.84
CA ASN A 213 11.32 -18.36 3.82
C ASN A 213 10.28 -19.46 3.52
N VAL A 214 9.44 -19.25 2.51
CA VAL A 214 8.46 -20.19 1.96
C VAL A 214 8.57 -20.22 0.43
N PRO A 215 8.07 -21.26 -0.27
CA PRO A 215 8.06 -21.27 -1.74
C PRO A 215 7.23 -20.11 -2.30
N LEU A 216 7.86 -19.25 -3.10
CA LEU A 216 7.20 -18.10 -3.73
C LEU A 216 7.40 -18.10 -5.25
N PRO A 217 6.35 -17.86 -6.05
CA PRO A 217 6.49 -17.55 -7.46
C PRO A 217 7.44 -16.37 -7.67
N HIS A 218 8.30 -16.48 -8.68
CA HIS A 218 9.21 -15.39 -9.07
C HIS A 218 10.12 -14.88 -7.94
N ALA A 219 10.48 -15.71 -6.96
CA ALA A 219 11.29 -15.34 -5.79
C ALA A 219 12.59 -14.58 -6.10
N LYS A 220 13.17 -14.76 -7.30
CA LYS A 220 14.32 -14.00 -7.83
C LYS A 220 14.10 -12.48 -7.89
N LEU A 221 12.85 -12.01 -7.84
CA LEU A 221 12.49 -10.59 -7.85
C LEU A 221 12.60 -9.94 -6.47
N LEU A 222 12.66 -10.72 -5.38
CA LEU A 222 12.80 -10.17 -4.03
C LEU A 222 14.05 -9.30 -3.89
N GLY A 223 13.91 -8.17 -3.20
CA GLY A 223 14.97 -7.17 -3.02
C GLY A 223 15.21 -6.26 -4.24
N THR A 224 14.62 -6.57 -5.41
CA THR A 224 14.70 -5.73 -6.61
C THR A 224 13.56 -4.71 -6.66
N ASN A 225 13.59 -3.75 -7.59
CA ASN A 225 12.40 -3.03 -8.05
C ASN A 225 12.71 -2.34 -9.38
N PRO A 226 12.01 -2.65 -10.49
CA PRO A 226 12.27 -2.03 -11.79
C PRO A 226 11.80 -0.57 -11.89
N TRP A 227 10.98 -0.10 -10.94
CA TRP A 227 10.38 1.23 -10.93
C TRP A 227 11.16 2.25 -10.10
N ILE A 228 12.22 1.84 -9.41
CA ILE A 228 13.03 2.72 -8.56
C ILE A 228 14.51 2.54 -8.90
N ASP A 229 15.19 3.64 -9.12
CA ASP A 229 16.64 3.70 -9.20
C ASP A 229 17.23 3.93 -7.80
N PHE A 230 17.94 2.93 -7.29
CA PHE A 230 18.63 2.97 -6.00
C PHE A 230 20.14 3.27 -6.12
N SER A 231 20.66 3.57 -7.32
CA SER A 231 22.10 3.78 -7.53
C SER A 231 22.62 5.11 -7.01
N GLY A 232 21.73 6.09 -6.83
CA GLY A 232 22.05 7.41 -6.30
C GLY A 232 21.96 7.50 -4.78
N ASN A 233 22.23 8.70 -4.24
CA ASN A 233 22.09 8.97 -2.81
C ASN A 233 20.63 8.96 -2.31
N TYR A 234 19.66 9.16 -3.19
CA TYR A 234 18.24 9.16 -2.84
C TYR A 234 17.49 8.33 -3.88
N PRO A 235 16.65 7.35 -3.48
CA PRO A 235 15.90 6.53 -4.43
C PRO A 235 14.98 7.37 -5.33
N VAL A 236 15.02 7.14 -6.63
CA VAL A 236 14.23 7.90 -7.61
C VAL A 236 13.23 7.00 -8.31
N VAL A 237 11.94 7.35 -8.23
CA VAL A 237 10.88 6.65 -8.97
C VAL A 237 10.98 6.98 -10.44
N LEU A 238 10.97 5.94 -11.27
CA LEU A 238 11.13 6.03 -12.72
C LEU A 238 9.76 6.08 -13.42
N ASP A 239 9.63 6.89 -14.45
CA ASP A 239 8.42 6.90 -15.29
C ASP A 239 8.31 5.70 -16.23
N LYS A 240 9.47 5.11 -16.57
CA LYS A 240 9.62 3.92 -17.41
C LYS A 240 10.73 3.05 -16.82
N VAL A 241 10.56 1.74 -16.92
CA VAL A 241 11.59 0.77 -16.51
C VAL A 241 12.80 0.89 -17.43
N LYS A 242 14.01 0.81 -16.84
CA LYS A 242 15.26 0.70 -17.59
C LYS A 242 15.42 -0.76 -18.03
N HIS A 243 15.53 -1.01 -19.33
CA HIS A 243 15.83 -2.33 -19.90
C HIS A 243 17.31 -2.49 -20.17
#